data_AF-J6LB32-F1
#
_entry.id   AF-J6LB32-F1
#
_cell.length_a   1.000
_cell.length_b   1.000
_cell.length_c   1.000
_cell.angle_alpha   90.00
_cell.angle_beta   90.00
_cell.angle_gamma   90.00
#
_symmetry.space_group_name_H-M   'P 1'
#
loop_
_entity.id
_entity.type
_entity.pdbx_description
1 polymer ?
#
loop_
_entity_poly.entity_id
_entity_poly.type
_entity_poly.pdbx_seq_one_letter_code
_entity_poly.pdbx_strand_id
1 'polypeptide(L)' 'MLSEMPQQVGGLPEGVPARPAETASYPAVNDLPQARDAVMTDEERKKLAAEMAAAKAETARRAGAAAD' A
#
# COMPACT_ATOMS: atom_id res chain seq x y z
N MET A 1 -4.49 -34.85 6.73
CA MET A 1 -5.16 -33.57 6.37
C MET A 1 -6.66 -33.80 6.22
N LEU A 2 -7.53 -32.76 6.33
CA LEU A 2 -8.98 -32.91 6.14
C LEU A 2 -9.35 -33.55 4.78
N SER A 3 -8.50 -33.35 3.77
CA SER A 3 -8.60 -33.93 2.42
C SER A 3 -8.40 -35.45 2.35
N GLU A 4 -7.83 -36.06 3.38
CA GLU A 4 -7.53 -37.50 3.43
C GLU A 4 -8.53 -38.25 4.31
N MET A 5 -9.43 -37.52 4.97
CA MET A 5 -10.42 -38.11 5.85
C MET A 5 -11.68 -38.48 5.07
N PRO A 6 -12.36 -39.57 5.44
CA PRO A 6 -13.70 -39.88 4.93
C PRO A 6 -14.69 -38.75 5.24
N GLN A 7 -15.63 -38.49 4.33
CA GLN A 7 -16.68 -37.47 4.51
C GLN A 7 -17.47 -37.69 5.81
N GLN A 8 -17.72 -38.95 6.16
CA GLN A 8 -18.46 -39.36 7.36
C GLN A 8 -17.80 -38.91 8.68
N VAL A 9 -16.50 -38.61 8.66
CA VAL A 9 -15.74 -38.13 9.82
C VAL A 9 -15.23 -36.69 9.62
N GLY A 10 -15.84 -35.92 8.71
CA GLY A 10 -15.54 -34.51 8.48
C GLY A 10 -14.57 -34.23 7.33
N GLY A 11 -14.36 -35.20 6.43
CA GLY A 11 -13.61 -35.00 5.19
C GLY A 11 -14.32 -34.12 4.16
N LEU A 12 -13.58 -33.65 3.15
CA LEU A 12 -14.15 -32.78 2.10
C LEU A 12 -15.14 -33.55 1.19
N PRO A 13 -16.26 -32.93 0.78
CA PRO A 13 -17.21 -33.52 -0.15
C PRO A 13 -16.66 -33.65 -1.57
N GLU A 14 -17.33 -34.44 -2.42
CA GLU A 14 -16.98 -34.53 -3.84
C GLU A 14 -17.20 -33.18 -4.55
N GLY A 15 -16.34 -32.86 -5.52
CA GLY A 15 -16.41 -31.62 -6.29
C GLY A 15 -15.71 -30.42 -5.64
N VAL A 16 -15.09 -30.58 -4.46
CA VAL A 16 -14.22 -29.52 -3.92
C VAL A 16 -12.94 -29.46 -4.76
N PRO A 17 -12.52 -28.26 -5.22
CA PRO A 17 -11.27 -28.11 -5.93
C PRO A 17 -10.09 -28.68 -5.16
N ALA A 18 -9.17 -29.31 -5.88
CA ALA A 18 -7.93 -29.78 -5.29
C ALA A 18 -7.18 -28.61 -4.65
N ARG A 19 -6.54 -28.87 -3.50
CA ARG A 19 -5.61 -27.91 -2.91
C ARG A 19 -4.52 -27.61 -3.94
N PRO A 20 -4.21 -26.34 -4.23
CA PRO A 20 -3.07 -25.99 -5.07
C PRO A 20 -1.78 -26.62 -4.53
N ALA A 21 -1.00 -27.25 -5.40
CA ALA A 21 0.29 -27.82 -5.03
C ALA A 21 1.32 -26.75 -4.69
N GLU A 22 1.18 -25.57 -5.30
CA GLU A 22 2.07 -24.43 -5.12
C GLU A 22 1.41 -23.35 -4.27
N THR A 23 2.17 -22.80 -3.34
CA THR A 23 1.76 -21.64 -2.55
C THR A 23 1.82 -20.40 -3.44
N ALA A 24 0.82 -19.53 -3.38
CA ALA A 24 0.88 -18.25 -4.08
C ALA A 24 2.10 -17.45 -3.60
N SER A 25 2.82 -16.84 -4.54
CA SER A 25 3.89 -15.89 -4.20
C SER A 25 3.27 -14.64 -3.59
N TYR A 26 3.71 -14.29 -2.39
CA TYR A 26 3.35 -13.01 -1.78
C TYR A 26 4.38 -11.95 -2.22
N PRO A 27 3.94 -10.71 -2.51
CA PRO A 27 4.87 -9.61 -2.66
C PRO A 27 5.74 -9.50 -1.41
N ALA A 28 7.03 -9.22 -1.59
CA ALA A 28 7.96 -9.04 -0.49
C ALA A 28 7.72 -7.69 0.21
N VAL A 29 6.63 -7.60 0.97
CA VAL A 29 6.19 -6.37 1.66
C VAL A 29 7.20 -5.85 2.69
N ASN A 30 8.13 -6.70 3.12
CA ASN A 30 9.20 -6.34 4.07
C ASN A 30 10.53 -5.99 3.39
N ASP A 31 10.63 -6.14 2.06
CA ASP A 31 11.86 -5.82 1.33
C ASP A 31 11.92 -4.33 0.99
N LEU A 32 13.13 -3.85 0.71
CA LEU A 32 13.34 -2.47 0.27
C LEU A 32 12.65 -2.26 -1.09
N PRO A 33 11.78 -1.23 -1.23
CA PRO A 33 11.18 -0.91 -2.51
C PRO A 33 12.25 -0.65 -3.58
N GLN A 34 11.92 -0.98 -4.82
CA GLN A 34 12.78 -0.67 -5.96
C GLN A 34 13.11 0.84 -5.99
N ALA A 35 14.33 1.17 -6.38
CA ALA A 35 14.75 2.56 -6.53
C ALA A 35 13.84 3.28 -7.55
N ARG A 36 13.60 4.57 -7.32
CA ARG A 36 12.82 5.38 -8.25
C ARG A 36 13.68 5.76 -9.45
N ASP A 37 13.13 5.68 -10.65
CA ASP A 37 13.83 6.02 -11.89
C ASP A 37 14.14 7.53 -12.00
N ALA A 38 13.32 8.38 -11.38
CA ALA A 38 13.48 9.82 -11.39
C ALA A 38 13.44 10.39 -9.97
N VAL A 39 14.44 11.22 -9.67
CA VAL A 39 14.53 12.02 -8.45
C VAL A 39 14.49 13.49 -8.82
N MET A 40 13.91 14.30 -7.94
CA MET A 40 13.85 15.75 -8.14
C MET A 40 15.26 16.33 -8.19
N THR A 41 15.51 17.31 -9.04
CA THR A 41 16.75 18.11 -9.02
C THR A 41 16.78 19.05 -7.81
N ASP A 42 17.92 19.67 -7.54
CA ASP A 42 18.02 20.69 -6.48
C ASP A 42 17.09 21.88 -6.72
N GLU A 43 16.98 22.32 -7.97
CA GLU A 43 16.08 23.40 -8.38
C GLU A 43 14.61 23.03 -8.13
N GLU A 44 14.21 21.81 -8.50
CA GLU A 44 12.85 21.32 -8.30
C GLU A 44 12.52 21.19 -6.81
N ARG A 45 13.47 20.71 -5.99
CA ARG A 45 13.30 20.64 -4.54
C ARG A 45 13.12 22.03 -3.92
N LYS A 46 13.92 23.01 -4.35
CA LYS A 46 13.80 24.41 -3.89
C LYS A 46 12.45 25.02 -4.26
N LYS A 47 11.99 24.79 -5.50
CA LYS A 47 10.68 25.25 -5.95
C LYS A 47 9.55 24.66 -5.10
N LEU A 48 9.56 23.34 -4.89
CA LEU A 48 8.55 22.67 -4.07
C LEU A 48 8.53 23.20 -2.62
N ALA A 49 9.71 23.45 -2.04
CA ALA A 49 9.80 24.02 -0.70
C ALA A 49 9.18 25.43 -0.62
N ALA A 50 9.43 26.28 -1.62
CA ALA A 50 8.85 27.62 -1.69
C ALA A 50 7.32 27.58 -1.85
N GLU A 51 6.81 26.69 -2.71
CA GLU A 51 5.37 26.49 -2.91
C GLU A 51 4.68 26.02 -1.63
N MET A 52 5.31 25.10 -0.89
CA MET A 52 4.78 24.62 0.38
C MET A 52 4.73 25.72 1.45
N ALA A 53 5.75 26.58 1.51
CA ALA A 53 5.78 27.71 2.43
C ALA A 53 4.67 28.73 2.11
N ALA A 54 4.48 29.05 0.83
CA ALA A 54 3.42 29.94 0.36
C ALA A 54 2.02 29.39 0.68
N ALA A 55 1.80 28.08 0.44
CA ALA A 55 0.54 27.42 0.74
C ALA A 55 0.21 27.45 2.24
N LYS A 56 1.21 27.24 3.11
CA LYS A 56 1.04 27.36 4.56
C LYS A 56 0.67 28.78 4.98
N ALA A 57 1.36 29.79 4.43
CA ALA A 57 1.08 31.19 4.73
C ALA A 57 -0.34 31.60 4.32
N GLU A 58 -0.79 31.19 3.13
CA GLU A 58 -2.16 31.47 2.66
C GLU A 58 -3.21 30.74 3.51
N THR A 59 -2.94 29.51 3.92
CA THR A 59 -3.83 28.76 4.82
C THR A 59 -3.95 29.47 6.17
N ALA A 60 -2.84 29.94 6.75
CA ALA A 60 -2.84 30.69 8.00
C ALA A 60 -3.61 32.01 7.88
N ARG A 61 -3.44 32.73 6.76
CA ARG A 61 -4.19 33.96 6.48
C ARG A 61 -5.69 33.70 6.40
N ARG A 62 -6.11 32.65 5.70
CA ARG A 62 -7.53 32.27 5.60
C ARG A 62 -8.11 31.82 6.93
N ALA A 63 -7.36 31.09 7.74
CA ALA A 63 -7.78 30.67 9.07
C ALA A 63 -7.94 31.87 10.02
N GLY A 64 -7.02 32.85 9.97
CA GLY A 64 -7.13 34.09 10.74
C GLY A 64 -8.31 34.98 10.29
N ALA A 65 -8.59 35.03 8.98
CA ALA A 65 -9.72 35.80 8.44
C ALA A 65 -11.09 35.13 8.63
N ALA A 66 -11.14 33.85 9.03
CA ALA A 66 -12.38 33.14 9.33
C ALA A 66 -12.71 33.10 10.84
N ALA A 67 -11.80 33.60 11.68
CA ALA A 67 -11.93 33.67 13.14
C ALA A 67 -12.25 35.09 13.65
N ASP A 68 -12.43 36.04 12.74
CA ASP A 68 -12.84 37.44 12.95
C ASP A 68 -14.22 37.65 12.30
#